data_AF-A0AAX0KUM1-F1
#
_entry.id   AF-A0AAX0KUM1-F1
#
_cell.length_a   1.000
_cell.length_b   1.000
_cell.length_c   1.000
_cell.angle_alpha   90.00
_cell.angle_beta   90.00
_cell.angle_gamma   90.00
#
_symmetry.space_group_name_H-M   'P 1'
#
loop_
_entity.id
_entity.type
_entity.pdbx_description
1 polymer ?
#
loop_
_entity_poly.entity_id
_entity_poly.type
_entity_poly.pdbx_seq_one_letter_code
_entity_poly.pdbx_strand_id
1 'polypeptide(L)'
;MKLRGVMLTGALLGAACAAQAGPAYVGPCDFTARADNIVEPWSENTATFAKGAVRLALMDTIEPAAAAFHILVLSPPYDEVGGRQCRVISAAEGTGFGGVDFAALSASYDPATGLSLTLPVSTYDGTGDAMSHQLHMTLNQATGAITTEVTP
;
A
#
# COMPACT_ATOMS: atom_id res chain seq x y z
N MET A 1 9.56 53.96 45.18
CA MET A 1 9.91 53.58 43.80
C MET A 1 9.60 52.10 43.64
N LYS A 2 8.45 51.73 43.04
CA LYS A 2 8.02 50.32 42.90
C LYS A 2 8.49 49.78 41.55
N LEU A 3 9.41 48.81 41.55
CA LEU A 3 9.78 48.06 40.33
C LEU A 3 8.64 47.09 39.97
N ARG A 4 8.10 47.25 38.76
CA ARG A 4 7.25 46.25 38.10
C ARG A 4 8.17 45.36 37.26
N GLY A 5 8.40 44.12 37.70
CA GLY A 5 9.14 43.11 36.96
C GLY A 5 8.19 42.26 36.11
N VAL A 6 8.43 42.27 34.80
CA VAL A 6 7.64 41.65 33.73
C VAL A 6 7.71 40.13 33.84
N MET A 7 6.54 39.45 33.85
CA MET A 7 6.45 38.01 33.68
C MET A 7 6.58 37.71 32.17
N LEU A 8 7.73 37.16 31.75
CA LEU A 8 7.88 36.58 30.41
C LEU A 8 7.19 35.21 30.42
N THR A 9 6.04 35.12 29.78
CA THR A 9 5.36 33.86 29.51
C THR A 9 6.11 33.14 28.38
N GLY A 10 6.95 32.17 28.72
CA GLY A 10 7.61 31.30 27.75
C GLY A 10 6.60 30.34 27.12
N ALA A 11 6.31 30.51 25.83
CA ALA A 11 5.51 29.56 25.07
C ALA A 11 6.37 28.33 24.74
N LEU A 12 6.09 27.19 25.38
CA LEU A 12 6.58 25.90 24.93
C LEU A 12 5.90 25.54 23.60
N LEU A 13 6.64 25.59 22.50
CA LEU A 13 6.25 24.94 21.24
C LEU A 13 6.33 23.42 21.45
N GLY A 14 5.18 22.77 21.60
CA GLY A 14 5.07 21.32 21.53
C GLY A 14 5.34 20.85 20.10
N ALA A 15 6.44 20.12 19.88
CA ALA A 15 6.70 19.43 18.64
C ALA A 15 5.73 18.25 18.52
N ALA A 16 4.66 18.43 17.74
CA ALA A 16 3.80 17.32 17.34
C ALA A 16 4.63 16.36 16.48
N CYS A 17 4.82 15.14 16.95
CA CYS A 17 5.43 14.07 16.17
C CYS A 17 4.42 13.69 15.07
N ALA A 18 4.58 14.24 13.87
CA ALA A 18 3.83 13.78 12.71
C ALA A 18 4.28 12.34 12.44
N ALA A 19 3.35 11.39 12.54
CA ALA A 19 3.61 10.02 12.15
C ALA A 19 4.01 10.02 10.66
N GLN A 20 5.15 9.40 10.36
CA GLN A 20 5.78 9.49 9.04
C GLN A 20 5.03 8.57 8.07
N ALA A 21 4.42 9.15 7.04
CA ALA A 21 3.96 8.41 5.87
C ALA A 21 5.16 8.10 4.96
N GLY A 22 5.15 6.92 4.35
CA GLY A 22 6.23 6.47 3.47
C GLY A 22 5.71 5.64 2.30
N PRO A 23 6.45 5.54 1.18
CA PRO A 23 6.02 4.74 0.04
C PRO A 23 6.16 3.25 0.32
N ALA A 24 5.21 2.44 -0.16
CA ALA A 24 5.37 1.00 -0.27
C ALA A 24 6.26 0.64 -1.48
N TYR A 25 6.88 -0.53 -1.46
CA TYR A 25 7.66 -1.01 -2.60
C TYR A 25 6.75 -1.44 -3.75
N VAL A 26 7.11 -1.06 -4.98
CA VAL A 26 6.42 -1.50 -6.22
C VAL A 26 7.45 -2.14 -7.15
N GLY A 27 7.46 -3.47 -7.19
CA GLY A 27 8.41 -4.26 -7.97
C GLY A 27 7.79 -4.88 -9.23
N PRO A 28 8.62 -5.37 -10.17
CA PRO A 28 8.13 -6.27 -11.23
C PRO A 28 7.60 -7.58 -10.62
N CYS A 29 6.71 -8.26 -11.34
CA CYS A 29 6.34 -9.62 -10.95
C CYS A 29 7.52 -10.60 -11.07
N ASP A 30 7.60 -11.49 -10.10
CA ASP A 30 8.58 -12.56 -10.01
C ASP A 30 7.93 -13.84 -9.44
N PHE A 31 8.63 -14.59 -8.59
CA PHE A 31 8.07 -15.76 -7.91
C PHE A 31 6.89 -15.40 -6.98
N THR A 32 6.82 -14.17 -6.46
CA THR A 32 5.74 -13.70 -5.59
C THR A 32 4.39 -13.76 -6.29
N ALA A 33 4.38 -13.50 -7.60
CA ALA A 33 3.19 -13.44 -8.44
C ALA A 33 2.73 -14.79 -9.02
N ARG A 34 3.21 -15.92 -8.48
CA ARG A 34 2.77 -17.23 -8.94
C ARG A 34 1.32 -17.52 -8.51
N ALA A 35 0.61 -18.28 -9.33
CA ALA A 35 -0.79 -18.60 -9.08
C ALA A 35 -1.02 -19.38 -7.77
N ASP A 36 -0.05 -20.18 -7.34
CA ASP A 36 -0.11 -20.93 -6.08
C ASP A 36 0.06 -20.05 -4.83
N ASN A 37 0.48 -18.79 -4.98
CA ASN A 37 0.51 -17.83 -3.89
C ASN A 37 -0.80 -17.03 -3.77
N ILE A 38 -1.77 -17.18 -4.68
CA ILE A 38 -3.03 -16.44 -4.58
C ILE A 38 -3.82 -16.97 -3.39
N VAL A 39 -4.22 -16.08 -2.48
CA VAL A 39 -4.96 -16.47 -1.28
C VAL A 39 -6.32 -17.05 -1.65
N GLU A 40 -6.65 -18.21 -1.08
CA GLU A 40 -7.94 -18.86 -1.24
C GLU A 40 -8.98 -18.27 -0.25
N PRO A 41 -10.27 -18.18 -0.64
CA PRO A 41 -10.79 -18.44 -1.98
C PRO A 41 -10.50 -17.29 -2.94
N TRP A 42 -10.17 -17.60 -4.20
CA TRP A 42 -9.84 -16.57 -5.19
C TRP A 42 -10.97 -15.57 -5.43
N SER A 43 -12.23 -15.99 -5.28
CA SER A 43 -13.40 -15.12 -5.44
C SER A 43 -13.49 -14.00 -4.40
N GLU A 44 -12.83 -14.16 -3.26
CA GLU A 44 -12.81 -13.17 -2.17
C GLU A 44 -11.50 -12.37 -2.15
N ASN A 45 -10.43 -12.93 -2.71
CA ASN A 45 -9.07 -12.36 -2.66
C ASN A 45 -8.56 -11.87 -4.03
N THR A 46 -9.47 -11.68 -4.98
CA THR A 46 -9.19 -11.02 -6.25
C THR A 46 -10.25 -9.98 -6.57
N ALA A 47 -9.84 -8.88 -7.20
CA ALA A 47 -10.75 -7.80 -7.58
C ALA A 47 -10.41 -7.32 -9.00
N THR A 48 -11.42 -6.88 -9.74
CA THR A 48 -11.23 -6.30 -11.08
C THR A 48 -11.83 -4.91 -11.18
N PHE A 49 -11.11 -4.01 -11.83
CA PHE A 49 -11.50 -2.62 -12.04
C PHE A 49 -11.38 -2.25 -13.51
N ALA A 50 -11.89 -1.06 -13.86
CA ALA A 50 -11.82 -0.51 -15.21
C ALA A 50 -12.29 -1.53 -16.29
N LYS A 51 -13.47 -2.12 -16.08
CA LYS A 51 -14.06 -3.14 -16.97
C LYS A 51 -13.16 -4.36 -17.20
N GLY A 52 -12.40 -4.77 -16.17
CA GLY A 52 -11.52 -5.94 -16.22
C GLY A 52 -10.12 -5.68 -16.77
N ALA A 53 -9.80 -4.42 -17.09
CA ALA A 53 -8.46 -4.05 -17.54
C ALA A 53 -7.44 -4.07 -16.39
N VAL A 54 -7.86 -3.78 -15.17
CA VAL A 54 -7.03 -3.86 -13.96
C VAL A 54 -7.52 -5.02 -13.11
N ARG A 55 -6.59 -5.85 -12.62
CA ARG A 55 -6.86 -6.94 -11.68
C ARG A 55 -5.89 -6.87 -10.50
N LEU A 56 -6.43 -7.03 -9.31
CA LEU A 56 -5.67 -7.23 -8.09
C LEU A 56 -5.85 -8.66 -7.60
N ALA A 57 -4.83 -9.20 -6.94
CA ALA A 57 -4.93 -10.42 -6.15
C ALA A 57 -4.11 -10.26 -4.88
N LEU A 58 -4.64 -10.75 -3.75
CA LEU A 58 -3.86 -10.92 -2.54
C LEU A 58 -2.97 -12.16 -2.70
N MET A 59 -1.70 -11.99 -2.41
CA MET A 59 -0.69 -13.04 -2.46
C MET A 59 -0.21 -13.37 -1.04
N ASP A 60 0.03 -14.63 -0.76
CA ASP A 60 0.65 -15.15 0.45
C ASP A 60 1.82 -16.06 0.05
N THR A 61 3.05 -15.62 0.33
CA THR A 61 4.27 -16.40 0.06
C THR A 61 4.60 -17.40 1.16
N ILE A 62 3.76 -17.50 2.20
CA ILE A 62 3.91 -18.30 3.43
C ILE A 62 5.05 -17.78 4.32
N GLU A 63 6.21 -17.52 3.74
CA GLU A 63 7.37 -16.97 4.42
C GLU A 63 7.85 -15.67 3.74
N PRO A 64 8.44 -14.74 4.51
CA PRO A 64 8.59 -14.76 5.97
C PRO A 64 7.22 -14.60 6.68
N ALA A 65 6.93 -15.41 7.70
CA ALA A 65 5.60 -15.45 8.33
C ALA A 65 5.06 -14.08 8.80
N ALA A 66 5.93 -13.16 9.21
CA ALA A 66 5.57 -11.81 9.65
C ALA A 66 5.45 -10.77 8.50
N ALA A 67 5.71 -11.19 7.26
CA ALA A 67 5.76 -10.31 6.08
C ALA A 67 5.50 -11.10 4.78
N ALA A 68 4.55 -12.04 4.80
CA ALA A 68 4.25 -12.94 3.69
C ALA A 68 3.25 -12.37 2.67
N PHE A 69 2.54 -11.28 3.02
CA PHE A 69 1.44 -10.80 2.19
C PHE A 69 1.88 -9.74 1.18
N HIS A 70 1.46 -9.90 -0.06
CA HIS A 70 1.74 -8.97 -1.15
C HIS A 70 0.50 -8.73 -1.99
N ILE A 71 0.50 -7.65 -2.79
CA ILE A 71 -0.62 -7.37 -3.71
C ILE A 71 -0.09 -7.47 -5.14
N LEU A 72 -0.59 -8.45 -5.90
CA LEU A 72 -0.38 -8.51 -7.35
C LEU A 72 -1.26 -7.46 -8.03
N VAL A 73 -0.67 -6.72 -8.97
CA VAL A 73 -1.34 -5.76 -9.84
C VAL A 73 -1.07 -6.13 -11.29
N LEU A 74 -2.13 -6.52 -12.00
CA LEU A 74 -2.13 -6.63 -13.45
C LEU A 74 -2.87 -5.43 -14.02
N SER A 75 -2.23 -4.63 -14.88
CA SER A 75 -2.82 -3.39 -15.39
C SER A 75 -2.30 -3.03 -16.79
N PRO A 76 -2.95 -2.07 -17.48
CA PRO A 76 -2.35 -1.39 -18.62
C PRO A 76 -1.14 -0.53 -18.20
N PRO A 77 -0.32 -0.05 -19.15
CA PRO A 77 -0.45 -0.23 -20.60
C PRO A 77 -0.20 -1.68 -21.01
N TYR A 78 -0.76 -2.05 -22.15
CA TYR A 78 -0.44 -3.33 -22.79
C TYR A 78 0.82 -3.16 -23.64
N ASP A 79 1.68 -4.16 -23.67
CA ASP A 79 2.80 -4.22 -24.61
C ASP A 79 2.32 -4.51 -26.05
N GLU A 80 3.26 -4.54 -27.00
CA GLU A 80 2.98 -4.72 -28.43
C GLU A 80 2.28 -6.05 -28.77
N VAL A 81 2.39 -7.06 -27.90
CA VAL A 81 1.76 -8.39 -28.07
C VAL A 81 0.53 -8.57 -27.18
N GLY A 82 0.08 -7.51 -26.49
CA GLY A 82 -1.08 -7.53 -25.61
C GLY A 82 -0.80 -8.04 -24.19
N GLY A 83 0.47 -8.15 -23.80
CA GLY A 83 0.89 -8.44 -22.43
C GLY A 83 0.56 -7.28 -21.50
N ARG A 84 0.08 -7.58 -20.29
CA ARG A 84 -0.24 -6.58 -19.26
C ARG A 84 1.03 -6.16 -18.51
N GLN A 85 1.07 -4.92 -18.03
CA GLN A 85 1.98 -4.59 -16.93
C GLN A 85 1.69 -5.51 -15.74
N CYS A 86 2.75 -6.08 -15.17
CA CYS A 86 2.69 -6.94 -13.98
C CYS A 86 3.58 -6.36 -12.88
N ARG A 87 2.96 -5.99 -11.75
CA ARG A 87 3.63 -5.43 -10.57
C ARG A 87 3.22 -6.14 -9.30
N VAL A 88 4.09 -6.10 -8.31
CA VAL A 88 3.80 -6.53 -6.94
C VAL A 88 4.03 -5.36 -6.00
N ILE A 89 3.09 -5.14 -5.08
CA ILE A 89 3.20 -4.16 -4.01
C ILE A 89 3.50 -4.89 -2.70
N SER A 90 4.54 -4.41 -2.00
CA SER A 90 5.07 -4.98 -0.77
C SER A 90 5.38 -3.86 0.24
N ALA A 91 5.54 -4.19 1.52
CA ALA A 91 5.94 -3.20 2.51
C ALA A 91 7.34 -2.62 2.20
N ALA A 92 8.27 -3.47 1.79
CA ALA A 92 9.60 -3.10 1.30
C ALA A 92 10.09 -4.08 0.23
N GLU A 93 11.24 -3.81 -0.39
CA GLU A 93 11.85 -4.74 -1.35
C GLU A 93 12.14 -6.10 -0.67
N GLY A 94 11.58 -7.18 -1.21
CA GLY A 94 11.72 -8.54 -0.67
C GLY A 94 10.93 -8.82 0.62
N THR A 95 10.18 -7.86 1.17
CA THR A 95 9.46 -7.98 2.44
C THR A 95 8.00 -7.53 2.26
N GLY A 96 7.06 -8.46 2.42
CA GLY A 96 5.62 -8.18 2.33
C GLY A 96 5.06 -7.47 3.56
N PHE A 97 3.75 -7.34 3.58
CA PHE A 97 2.97 -6.91 4.73
C PHE A 97 2.76 -8.08 5.70
N GLY A 98 2.59 -7.77 6.98
CA GLY A 98 2.21 -8.76 7.99
C GLY A 98 0.76 -9.21 7.88
N GLY A 99 -0.08 -8.42 7.21
CA GLY A 99 -1.48 -8.71 6.95
C GLY A 99 -2.07 -7.70 5.98
N VAL A 100 -3.13 -8.12 5.27
CA VAL A 100 -3.90 -7.28 4.34
C VAL A 100 -5.37 -7.62 4.51
N ASP A 101 -6.20 -6.64 4.85
CA ASP A 101 -7.65 -6.81 4.86
C ASP A 101 -8.21 -6.53 3.46
N PHE A 102 -8.17 -7.54 2.60
CA PHE A 102 -8.60 -7.41 1.21
C PHE A 102 -10.12 -7.19 1.08
N ALA A 103 -10.91 -7.67 2.04
CA ALA A 103 -12.35 -7.45 2.04
C ALA A 103 -12.73 -5.98 2.26
N ALA A 104 -11.86 -5.22 2.93
CA ALA A 104 -11.99 -3.77 3.12
C ALA A 104 -11.44 -2.92 1.95
N LEU A 105 -11.02 -3.54 0.84
CA LEU A 105 -10.54 -2.81 -0.34
C LEU A 105 -11.61 -1.84 -0.87
N SER A 106 -11.23 -0.58 -0.99
CA SER A 106 -12.05 0.47 -1.58
C SER A 106 -11.37 1.07 -2.81
N ALA A 107 -12.17 1.49 -3.79
CA ALA A 107 -11.68 2.03 -5.05
C ALA A 107 -12.46 3.28 -5.47
N SER A 108 -11.76 4.26 -6.03
CA SER A 108 -12.33 5.43 -6.66
C SER A 108 -11.58 5.75 -7.95
N TYR A 109 -12.25 6.47 -8.86
CA TYR A 109 -11.65 6.86 -10.14
C TYR A 109 -11.75 8.36 -10.33
N ASP A 110 -10.63 8.97 -10.69
CA ASP A 110 -10.51 10.37 -11.07
C ASP A 110 -9.81 10.44 -12.44
N PRO A 111 -10.42 11.03 -13.49
CA PRO A 111 -9.78 11.19 -14.79
C PRO A 111 -8.42 11.91 -14.77
N ALA A 112 -8.16 12.75 -13.76
CA ALA A 112 -6.91 13.51 -13.67
C ALA A 112 -5.75 12.69 -13.08
N THR A 113 -6.03 11.72 -12.20
CA THR A 113 -5.00 10.99 -11.44
C THR A 113 -5.01 9.49 -11.71
N GLY A 114 -6.16 8.91 -12.03
CA GLY A 114 -6.33 7.51 -12.40
C GLY A 114 -7.23 6.74 -11.45
N LEU A 115 -6.94 5.43 -11.30
CA LEU A 115 -7.63 4.56 -10.34
C LEU A 115 -6.91 4.65 -9.00
N SER A 116 -7.64 5.06 -7.96
CA SER A 116 -7.16 5.08 -6.57
C SER A 116 -7.75 3.91 -5.79
N LEU A 117 -6.92 3.27 -4.99
CA LEU A 117 -7.25 2.10 -4.18
C LEU A 117 -6.75 2.34 -2.75
N THR A 118 -7.57 1.96 -1.77
CA THR A 118 -7.19 2.00 -0.36
C THR A 118 -7.44 0.65 0.29
N LEU A 119 -6.43 0.10 0.96
CA LEU A 119 -6.50 -1.15 1.72
C LEU A 119 -5.91 -0.98 3.13
N PRO A 120 -6.55 -1.52 4.16
CA PRO A 120 -5.89 -1.74 5.45
C PRO A 120 -4.81 -2.82 5.32
N VAL A 121 -3.62 -2.51 5.84
CA VAL A 121 -2.48 -3.41 5.89
C VAL A 121 -1.83 -3.37 7.26
N SER A 122 -1.01 -4.36 7.59
CA SER A 122 -0.17 -4.31 8.78
C SER A 122 1.29 -4.57 8.48
N THR A 123 2.17 -4.06 9.34
CA THR A 123 3.61 -4.36 9.32
C THR A 123 4.02 -4.94 10.67
N TYR A 124 5.16 -5.63 10.70
CA TYR A 124 5.75 -6.17 11.92
C TYR A 124 7.10 -5.51 12.17
N ASP A 125 7.28 -4.94 13.36
CA ASP A 125 8.48 -4.18 13.74
C ASP A 125 9.50 -4.99 14.57
N GLY A 126 9.22 -6.28 14.81
CA GLY A 126 10.07 -7.14 15.61
C GLY A 126 9.73 -7.18 17.11
N THR A 127 8.81 -6.33 17.59
CA THR A 127 8.49 -6.21 19.03
C THR A 127 7.42 -7.20 19.51
N GLY A 128 6.75 -7.90 18.59
CA GLY A 128 5.67 -8.85 18.88
C GLY A 128 4.30 -8.36 18.41
N ASP A 129 4.14 -7.07 18.16
CA ASP A 129 2.86 -6.47 17.77
C ASP A 129 2.80 -6.13 16.28
N ALA A 130 1.64 -6.35 15.67
CA ALA A 130 1.35 -5.90 14.31
C ALA A 130 0.91 -4.43 14.33
N MET A 131 1.59 -3.59 13.57
CA MET A 131 1.23 -2.18 13.40
C MET A 131 0.24 -2.04 12.26
N SER A 132 -0.92 -1.44 12.52
CA SER A 132 -1.94 -1.19 11.49
C SER A 132 -1.63 0.08 10.69
N HIS A 133 -1.91 0.02 9.40
CA HIS A 133 -1.70 1.10 8.43
C HIS A 133 -2.77 1.08 7.34
N GLN A 134 -2.86 2.16 6.58
CA GLN A 134 -3.58 2.24 5.32
C GLN A 134 -2.59 2.33 4.16
N LEU A 135 -2.67 1.39 3.23
CA LEU A 135 -2.03 1.50 1.92
C LEU A 135 -2.95 2.26 0.97
N HIS A 136 -2.46 3.38 0.45
CA HIS A 136 -3.04 4.11 -0.65
C HIS A 136 -2.22 3.83 -1.91
N MET A 137 -2.89 3.44 -2.99
CA MET A 137 -2.28 3.18 -4.29
C MET A 137 -3.03 3.96 -5.35
N THR A 138 -2.30 4.67 -6.21
CA THR A 138 -2.85 5.30 -7.42
C THR A 138 -2.19 4.69 -8.65
N LEU A 139 -3.01 4.24 -9.60
CA LEU A 139 -2.58 3.73 -10.90
C LEU A 139 -3.04 4.69 -11.99
N ASN A 140 -2.07 5.30 -12.66
CA ASN A 140 -2.31 5.98 -13.93
C ASN A 140 -2.35 4.94 -15.06
N GLN A 141 -3.55 4.61 -15.54
CA GLN A 141 -3.74 3.56 -16.54
C GLN A 141 -3.18 3.90 -17.93
N ALA A 142 -2.94 5.18 -18.23
CA ALA A 142 -2.38 5.60 -19.51
C ALA A 142 -0.86 5.41 -19.55
N THR A 143 -0.18 5.69 -18.44
CA THR A 143 1.29 5.59 -18.36
C THR A 143 1.78 4.32 -17.68
N GLY A 144 0.92 3.63 -16.93
CA GLY A 144 1.27 2.49 -16.10
C GLY A 144 1.90 2.87 -14.76
N ALA A 145 2.09 4.17 -14.48
CA ALA A 145 2.70 4.62 -13.24
C ALA A 145 1.85 4.24 -12.04
N ILE A 146 2.49 3.63 -11.04
CA ILE A 146 1.89 3.29 -9.75
C ILE A 146 2.62 4.10 -8.67
N THR A 147 1.86 4.84 -7.88
CA THR A 147 2.35 5.54 -6.70
C THR A 147 1.69 4.95 -5.47
N THR A 148 2.44 4.83 -4.38
CA THR A 148 1.97 4.26 -3.12
C THR A 148 2.30 5.16 -1.95
N GLU A 149 1.46 5.12 -0.93
CA GLU A 149 1.69 5.76 0.36
C GLU A 149 1.11 4.86 1.45
N VAL A 150 1.89 4.61 2.50
CA VAL A 150 1.49 3.89 3.70
C VAL A 150 1.38 4.91 4.82
N THR A 151 0.18 5.06 5.36
CA THR A 151 -0.11 5.93 6.50
C THR A 151 -0.49 5.08 7.71
N PRO A 152 -0.23 5.53 8.96
CA PRO A 152 -0.80 4.91 10.15
C PRO A 152 -2.34 4.96 10.17
#